data_AF-A0A840U765-F1
#
_entry.id   AF-A0A840U765-F1
#
_cell.length_a   1.000
_cell.length_b   1.000
_cell.length_c   1.000
_cell.angle_alpha   90.00
_cell.angle_beta   90.00
_cell.angle_gamma   90.00
#
_symmetry.space_group_name_H-M   'P 1'
#
loop_
_entity.id
_entity.type
_entity.pdbx_description
1 polymer ?
#
loop_
_entity_poly.entity_id
_entity_poly.type
_entity_poly.pdbx_seq_one_letter_code
_entity_poly.pdbx_strand_id
1 'polypeptide(L)'
;MEIWQYIEILKRPNKTWFFSKDNIEEKINALTKIASDGYPSLIYSLTEFLKNDNKEIRETTSKTITHLFKKIESKKGYYDTLKYCGISKSDIDFYETNFSKEQFVELLAISSLNSNGYVREKAVRKLSQVDSSSVLAP
;
A
#
# COMPACT_ATOMS: atom_id res chain seq x y z
N MET A 1 20.42 10.94 2.75
CA MET A 1 20.04 9.59 3.21
C MET A 1 19.57 8.86 1.98
N GLU A 2 20.13 7.68 1.72
CA GLU A 2 19.73 6.85 0.60
C GLU A 2 18.34 6.25 0.83
N ILE A 3 17.61 5.97 -0.26
CA ILE A 3 16.24 5.42 -0.19
C ILE A 3 16.14 4.16 0.69
N TRP A 4 17.14 3.28 0.62
CA TRP A 4 17.14 2.05 1.41
C TRP A 4 17.16 2.31 2.92
N GLN A 5 17.78 3.42 3.37
CA GLN A 5 17.84 3.77 4.79
C GLN A 5 16.46 4.18 5.33
N TYR A 6 15.61 4.79 4.48
CA TYR A 6 14.22 5.07 4.85
C TYR A 6 13.39 3.79 5.00
N ILE A 7 13.62 2.79 4.16
CA ILE A 7 12.98 1.46 4.34
C ILE A 7 13.41 0.81 5.65
N GLU A 8 14.68 0.92 6.02
CA GLU A 8 15.17 0.41 7.31
C GLU A 8 14.53 1.12 8.51
N ILE A 9 14.21 2.42 8.42
CA ILE A 9 13.43 3.12 9.45
C ILE A 9 12.05 2.47 9.64
N LEU A 10 11.37 2.09 8.56
CA LEU A 10 10.04 1.49 8.62
C LEU A 10 10.04 0.12 9.31
N LYS A 11 11.10 -0.68 9.09
CA LYS A 11 11.29 -2.00 9.68
C LYS A 11 11.59 -1.99 11.18
N ARG A 12 12.08 -0.86 11.73
CA ARG A 12 12.33 -0.76 13.18
C ARG A 12 11.03 -1.03 13.95
N PRO A 13 11.04 -1.76 15.06
CA PRO A 13 9.84 -1.96 15.86
C PRO A 13 9.26 -0.60 16.30
N ASN A 14 7.93 -0.52 16.36
CA ASN A 14 7.25 0.58 17.03
C ASN A 14 7.61 0.41 18.52
N LYS A 15 8.49 1.24 19.06
CA LYS A 15 9.15 0.94 20.35
C LYS A 15 8.13 0.71 21.46
N THR A 16 8.10 -0.51 22.01
CA THR A 16 7.32 -0.93 23.18
C THR A 16 8.28 -1.29 24.31
N TRP A 17 8.81 -0.27 24.98
CA TRP A 17 9.20 -0.41 26.39
C TRP A 17 8.77 0.88 27.07
N PHE A 18 8.10 0.75 28.21
CA PHE A 18 7.32 1.73 29.00
C PHE A 18 7.90 3.15 29.22
N PHE A 19 9.03 3.52 28.61
CA PHE A 19 9.68 4.83 28.70
C PHE A 19 10.29 5.36 27.38
N SER A 20 10.14 4.67 26.23
CA SER A 20 10.70 5.15 24.97
C SER A 20 9.72 6.00 24.17
N LYS A 21 10.15 7.18 23.70
CA LYS A 21 9.43 8.00 22.70
C LYS A 21 9.14 7.14 21.46
N ASP A 22 7.89 7.14 21.00
CA ASP A 22 7.51 6.40 19.79
C ASP A 22 8.28 6.94 18.56
N ASN A 23 8.33 6.13 17.50
CA ASN A 23 9.01 6.47 16.23
C ASN A 23 8.04 6.62 15.05
N ILE A 24 6.74 6.82 15.31
CA ILE A 24 5.69 7.05 14.31
C ILE A 24 6.10 8.25 13.44
N GLU A 25 6.42 9.39 14.04
CA GLU A 25 6.83 10.60 13.29
C GLU A 25 8.03 10.33 12.37
N GLU A 26 9.04 9.59 12.85
CA GLU A 26 10.21 9.20 12.05
C GLU A 26 9.81 8.34 10.85
N LYS A 27 8.87 7.40 11.05
CA LYS A 27 8.34 6.53 10.00
C LYS A 27 7.48 7.28 8.99
N ILE A 28 6.64 8.21 9.44
CA ILE A 28 5.84 9.08 8.57
C ILE A 28 6.74 9.98 7.72
N ASN A 29 7.79 10.53 8.31
CA ASN A 29 8.81 11.30 7.59
C ASN A 29 9.55 10.44 6.56
N ALA A 30 9.90 9.20 6.92
CA ALA A 30 10.51 8.25 5.98
C ALA A 30 9.60 7.91 4.81
N LEU A 31 8.31 7.63 5.05
CA LEU A 31 7.31 7.40 4.00
C LEU A 31 7.15 8.62 3.09
N THR A 32 7.11 9.82 3.66
CA THR A 32 7.02 11.08 2.89
C THR A 32 8.24 11.27 1.97
N LYS A 33 9.44 10.94 2.46
CA LYS A 33 10.66 10.99 1.65
C LYS A 33 10.66 9.93 0.54
N ILE A 34 10.19 8.72 0.83
CA ILE A 34 10.01 7.67 -0.19
C ILE A 34 8.99 8.10 -1.24
N ALA A 35 7.89 8.75 -0.86
CA ALA A 35 6.91 9.25 -1.82
C ALA A 35 7.54 10.26 -2.78
N SER A 36 8.25 11.26 -2.25
CA SER A 36 8.93 12.31 -3.03
C SER A 36 10.00 11.73 -3.96
N ASP A 37 10.98 11.04 -3.38
CA ASP A 37 12.28 10.79 -4.03
C ASP A 37 12.43 9.32 -4.48
N GLY A 38 11.49 8.46 -4.08
CA GLY A 38 11.51 7.04 -4.40
C GLY A 38 11.00 6.70 -5.81
N TYR A 39 11.18 5.43 -6.15
CA TYR A 39 10.87 4.85 -7.46
C TYR A 39 9.86 3.69 -7.36
N PRO A 40 9.12 3.36 -8.44
CA PRO A 40 8.01 2.40 -8.36
C PRO A 40 8.35 1.02 -7.79
N SER A 41 9.55 0.48 -8.01
CA SER A 41 9.90 -0.86 -7.51
C SER A 41 9.92 -0.96 -5.97
N LEU A 42 9.92 0.16 -5.25
CA LEU A 42 9.77 0.17 -3.78
C LEU A 42 8.38 -0.26 -3.31
N ILE A 43 7.36 -0.22 -4.17
CA ILE A 43 6.00 -0.66 -3.83
C ILE A 43 6.01 -2.08 -3.27
N TYR A 44 6.84 -2.97 -3.85
CA TYR A 44 7.03 -4.33 -3.35
C TYR A 44 7.36 -4.34 -1.84
N SER A 45 8.41 -3.63 -1.45
CA SER A 45 8.86 -3.55 -0.05
C SER A 45 7.88 -2.80 0.85
N LEU A 46 7.09 -1.87 0.31
CA LEU A 46 6.13 -1.12 1.10
C LEU A 46 4.85 -1.91 1.42
N THR A 47 4.51 -2.92 0.62
CA THR A 47 3.23 -3.64 0.77
C THR A 47 3.06 -4.31 2.13
N GLU A 48 4.14 -4.69 2.82
CA GLU A 48 4.06 -5.26 4.17
C GLU A 48 3.53 -4.26 5.21
N PHE A 49 3.81 -2.97 5.05
CA PHE A 49 3.39 -1.92 5.99
C PHE A 49 1.92 -1.51 5.82
N LEU A 50 1.23 -2.00 4.78
CA LEU A 50 -0.23 -1.85 4.63
C LEU A 50 -1.01 -2.56 5.74
N LYS A 51 -0.36 -3.40 6.53
CA LYS A 51 -0.94 -4.07 7.70
C LYS A 51 -0.31 -3.61 9.01
N ASN A 52 0.36 -2.45 9.04
CA ASN A 52 0.90 -1.93 10.28
C ASN A 52 -0.22 -1.69 11.30
N ASP A 53 0.02 -2.06 12.57
CA ASP A 53 -0.93 -1.88 13.65
C ASP A 53 -1.29 -0.40 13.86
N ASN A 54 -0.31 0.48 13.67
CA ASN A 54 -0.54 1.91 13.73
C ASN A 54 -1.28 2.39 12.47
N LYS A 55 -2.48 2.94 12.67
CA LYS A 55 -3.35 3.44 11.60
C LYS A 55 -2.68 4.51 10.73
N GLU A 56 -1.96 5.45 11.33
CA GLU A 56 -1.32 6.55 10.61
C GLU A 56 -0.20 6.06 9.68
N ILE A 57 0.65 5.14 10.17
CA ILE A 57 1.67 4.48 9.34
C ILE A 57 1.02 3.72 8.20
N ARG A 58 -0.05 2.97 8.48
CA ARG A 58 -0.77 2.17 7.49
C ARG A 58 -1.37 3.04 6.38
N GLU A 59 -2.08 4.11 6.74
CA GLU A 59 -2.72 5.02 5.79
C GLU A 59 -1.67 5.80 4.97
N THR A 60 -0.59 6.23 5.61
CA THR A 60 0.51 6.93 4.93
C THR A 60 1.27 6.00 3.99
N THR A 61 1.40 4.71 4.34
CA THR A 61 1.94 3.68 3.44
C THR A 61 1.08 3.55 2.19
N SER A 62 -0.25 3.46 2.34
CA SER A 62 -1.17 3.40 1.19
C SER A 62 -1.01 4.63 0.29
N LYS A 63 -0.99 5.84 0.84
CA LYS A 63 -0.76 7.09 0.08
C LYS A 63 0.59 7.08 -0.64
N THR A 64 1.64 6.61 0.02
CA THR A 64 3.00 6.51 -0.55
C THR A 64 3.02 5.54 -1.72
N ILE A 65 2.43 4.35 -1.55
CA ILE A 65 2.29 3.35 -2.62
C ILE A 65 1.51 3.92 -3.80
N THR A 66 0.39 4.60 -3.56
CA THR A 66 -0.40 5.26 -4.61
C THR A 66 0.43 6.30 -5.37
N HIS A 67 1.23 7.10 -4.67
CA HIS A 67 2.09 8.09 -5.31
C HIS A 67 3.14 7.41 -6.21
N LEU A 68 3.79 6.35 -5.73
CA LEU A 68 4.75 5.58 -6.54
C LEU A 68 4.08 4.84 -7.70
N PHE A 69 2.85 4.36 -7.52
CA PHE A 69 2.07 3.71 -8.57
C PHE A 69 1.76 4.67 -9.73
N LYS A 70 1.49 5.94 -9.42
CA LYS A 70 1.27 7.01 -10.41
C LYS A 70 2.54 7.40 -11.18
N LYS A 71 3.73 7.05 -10.67
CA LYS A 71 5.03 7.26 -11.36
C LYS A 71 5.34 6.17 -12.40
N ILE A 72 4.49 5.15 -12.57
CA ILE A 72 4.70 4.08 -13.55
C ILE A 72 4.22 4.55 -14.93
N GLU A 73 5.12 4.61 -15.91
CA GLU A 73 4.83 5.20 -17.23
C GLU A 73 4.47 4.19 -18.32
N SER A 74 4.53 2.88 -18.04
CA SER A 74 4.26 1.86 -19.06
C SER A 74 3.49 0.66 -18.53
N LYS A 75 2.71 0.02 -19.41
CA LYS A 75 1.98 -1.23 -19.12
C LYS A 75 2.92 -2.33 -18.61
N LYS A 76 4.11 -2.46 -19.21
CA LYS A 76 5.14 -3.41 -18.77
C LYS A 76 5.64 -3.05 -17.37
N GLY A 77 5.87 -1.76 -17.09
CA GLY A 77 6.26 -1.27 -15.78
C GLY A 77 5.25 -1.61 -14.68
N TYR A 78 3.95 -1.50 -14.96
CA TYR A 78 2.90 -1.90 -14.02
C TYR A 78 3.01 -3.37 -13.66
N TYR A 79 3.07 -4.24 -14.67
CA TYR A 79 3.16 -5.67 -14.44
C TYR A 79 4.44 -6.05 -13.69
N ASP A 80 5.60 -5.56 -14.15
CA ASP A 80 6.89 -5.90 -13.53
C ASP A 80 7.00 -5.41 -12.09
N THR A 81 6.39 -4.28 -11.76
CA THR A 81 6.40 -3.73 -10.39
C THR A 81 5.47 -4.47 -9.44
N LEU A 82 4.28 -4.87 -9.91
CA LEU A 82 3.18 -5.27 -9.02
C LEU A 82 2.92 -6.77 -8.97
N LYS A 83 3.38 -7.53 -9.97
CA LYS A 83 3.09 -8.97 -10.10
C LYS A 83 3.54 -9.81 -8.91
N TYR A 84 4.55 -9.36 -8.16
CA TYR A 84 5.09 -10.09 -7.01
C TYR A 84 4.88 -9.41 -5.66
N CYS A 85 4.11 -8.32 -5.58
CA CYS A 85 3.76 -7.73 -4.28
C CYS A 85 3.15 -8.79 -3.35
N GLY A 86 3.54 -8.77 -2.07
CA GLY A 86 3.18 -9.75 -1.05
C GLY A 86 1.73 -9.63 -0.57
N ILE A 87 0.78 -9.59 -1.49
CA ILE A 87 -0.65 -9.41 -1.24
C ILE A 87 -1.34 -10.78 -1.35
N SER A 88 -2.13 -11.10 -0.33
CA SER A 88 -2.95 -12.29 -0.23
C SER A 88 -4.44 -11.96 -0.33
N LYS A 89 -5.31 -12.98 -0.47
CA LYS A 89 -6.76 -12.78 -0.50
C LYS A 89 -7.30 -12.17 0.80
N SER A 90 -6.74 -12.54 1.95
CA SER A 90 -7.13 -12.00 3.25
C SER A 90 -6.71 -10.54 3.41
N ASP A 91 -5.63 -10.13 2.74
CA ASP A 91 -5.22 -8.73 2.74
C ASP A 91 -6.28 -7.85 2.06
N ILE A 92 -6.95 -8.34 1.01
CA ILE A 92 -8.07 -7.62 0.38
C ILE A 92 -9.23 -7.42 1.37
N ASP A 93 -9.57 -8.42 2.19
CA ASP A 93 -10.64 -8.28 3.21
C ASP A 93 -10.22 -7.29 4.31
N PHE A 94 -8.94 -7.36 4.71
CA PHE A 94 -8.36 -6.40 5.64
C PHE A 94 -8.42 -4.98 5.08
N TYR A 95 -8.10 -4.79 3.79
CA TYR A 95 -8.11 -3.48 3.15
C TYR A 95 -9.51 -2.86 3.14
N GLU A 96 -10.53 -3.65 2.79
CA GLU A 96 -11.93 -3.23 2.78
C GLU A 96 -12.41 -2.70 4.14
N THR A 97 -11.89 -3.28 5.23
CA THR A 97 -12.30 -2.96 6.60
C THR A 97 -11.50 -1.78 7.19
N ASN A 98 -10.26 -1.54 6.73
CA ASN A 98 -9.30 -0.69 7.44
C ASN A 98 -8.86 0.58 6.69
N PHE A 99 -9.31 0.78 5.45
CA PHE A 99 -8.97 1.94 4.63
C PHE A 99 -10.23 2.69 4.19
N SER A 100 -10.07 3.96 3.80
CA SER A 100 -11.17 4.70 3.16
C SER A 100 -11.57 4.04 1.85
N LYS A 101 -12.77 4.34 1.35
CA LYS A 101 -13.26 3.80 0.06
C LYS A 101 -12.27 4.11 -1.07
N GLU A 102 -11.72 5.32 -1.10
CA GLU A 102 -10.76 5.78 -2.11
C GLU A 102 -9.47 4.97 -2.04
N GLN A 103 -8.88 4.86 -0.84
CA GLN A 103 -7.66 4.08 -0.63
C GLN A 103 -7.87 2.59 -0.95
N PHE A 104 -9.03 2.05 -0.58
CA PHE A 104 -9.38 0.66 -0.88
C PHE A 104 -9.45 0.42 -2.39
N VAL A 105 -10.08 1.31 -3.17
CA VAL A 105 -10.12 1.21 -4.64
C VAL A 105 -8.72 1.24 -5.25
N GLU A 106 -7.83 2.11 -4.78
CA GLU A 106 -6.44 2.17 -5.24
C GLU A 106 -5.69 0.86 -4.92
N LEU A 107 -5.87 0.30 -3.71
CA LEU A 107 -5.30 -0.97 -3.32
C LEU A 107 -5.86 -2.16 -4.11
N LEU A 108 -7.14 -2.11 -4.49
CA LEU A 108 -7.74 -3.10 -5.40
C LEU A 108 -7.14 -3.01 -6.80
N ALA A 109 -6.95 -1.80 -7.34
CA ALA A 109 -6.32 -1.60 -8.64
C ALA A 109 -4.90 -2.21 -8.66
N ILE A 110 -4.11 -1.97 -7.62
CA ILE A 110 -2.79 -2.60 -7.43
C ILE A 110 -2.90 -4.13 -7.32
N SER A 111 -3.81 -4.63 -6.49
CA SER A 111 -4.02 -6.07 -6.27
C SER A 111 -4.46 -6.80 -7.54
N SER A 112 -5.19 -6.12 -8.44
CA SER A 112 -5.63 -6.67 -9.73
C SER A 112 -4.48 -6.96 -10.71
N LEU A 113 -3.29 -6.40 -10.45
CA LEU A 113 -2.09 -6.60 -11.28
C LEU A 113 -1.15 -7.67 -10.69
N ASN A 114 -1.56 -8.33 -9.61
CA ASN A 114 -0.79 -9.41 -8.99
C ASN A 114 -0.74 -10.67 -9.88
N SER A 115 0.37 -11.40 -9.86
CA SER A 115 0.51 -12.67 -10.61
C SER A 115 -0.38 -13.79 -10.05
N ASN A 116 -0.66 -13.78 -8.75
CA ASN A 116 -1.56 -14.75 -8.13
C ASN A 116 -3.00 -14.56 -8.65
N GLY A 117 -3.47 -15.54 -9.42
CA GLY A 117 -4.79 -15.51 -10.06
C GLY A 117 -5.94 -15.30 -9.08
N TYR A 118 -5.88 -15.89 -7.89
CA TYR A 118 -6.95 -15.76 -6.90
C TYR A 118 -7.00 -14.37 -6.24
N VAL A 119 -5.84 -13.72 -6.08
CA VAL A 119 -5.76 -12.33 -5.57
C VAL A 119 -6.33 -11.39 -6.62
N ARG A 120 -5.87 -11.54 -7.86
CA ARG A 120 -6.32 -10.75 -9.00
C ARG A 120 -7.83 -10.87 -9.24
N GLU A 121 -8.36 -12.09 -9.28
CA GLU A 121 -9.79 -12.35 -9.47
C GLU A 121 -10.64 -11.66 -8.40
N LYS A 122 -10.24 -11.83 -7.13
CA LYS A 122 -10.95 -11.20 -6.00
C LYS A 122 -10.93 -9.68 -6.09
N ALA A 123 -9.78 -9.10 -6.45
CA ALA A 123 -9.64 -7.66 -6.61
C ALA A 123 -10.54 -7.11 -7.72
N VAL A 124 -10.56 -7.74 -8.90
CA VAL A 124 -11.41 -7.36 -10.04
C VAL A 124 -12.89 -7.45 -9.68
N ARG A 125 -13.31 -8.53 -9.00
CA ARG A 125 -14.71 -8.68 -8.56
C ARG A 125 -15.10 -7.56 -7.60
N LYS A 126 -14.25 -7.22 -6.63
CA LYS A 126 -14.52 -6.12 -5.69
C LYS A 126 -14.58 -4.76 -6.40
N LEU A 127 -13.69 -4.48 -7.36
CA LEU A 127 -13.74 -3.26 -8.18
C LEU A 127 -15.09 -3.11 -8.90
N SER A 128 -15.57 -4.18 -9.56
CA SER A 128 -16.86 -4.12 -10.25
C SER A 128 -18.05 -3.80 -9.31
N GLN A 129 -17.96 -4.18 -8.04
CA GLN A 129 -19.00 -3.91 -7.04
C GLN A 129 -18.95 -2.46 -6.53
N VAL A 130 -17.75 -1.89 -6.43
CA VAL A 130 -17.56 -0.49 -6.03
C VAL A 130 -18.10 0.47 -7.10
N ASP A 131 -17.86 0.19 -8.38
CA ASP A 131 -18.38 1.00 -9.48
C ASP A 131 -19.92 0.90 -9.58
N SER A 132 -20.47 -0.30 -9.39
CA SER A 132 -21.91 -0.55 -9.42
C SER A 132 -22.68 0.21 -8.33
N SER A 133 -22.06 0.42 -7.16
CA SER A 133 -22.70 1.09 -6.03
C SER A 133 -22.73 2.62 -6.16
N SER A 134 -21.88 3.23 -7.01
CA SER A 134 -22.00 4.65 -7.37
C SER A 134 -23.09 4.94 -8.41
N VAL A 135 -23.53 3.94 -9.18
CA VAL A 135 -24.59 4.10 -10.21
C VAL A 135 -25.99 3.95 -9.62
N LEU A 136 -26.12 3.41 -8.40
CA LEU A 136 -27.39 3.15 -7.72
C LEU A 136 -27.70 4.12 -6.56
N ALA A 137 -27.01 5.26 -6.47
CA ALA A 137 -27.38 6.31 -5.52
C ALA A 137 -28.58 7.11 -6.08
N PRO A 138 -29.75 7.12 -5.40
CA PRO A 138 -30.92 7.90 -5.80
C PRO A 138 -30.72 9.41 -5.65
#